data_AF-A0A645EPD6-F1
#
_entry.id   AF-A0A645EPD6-F1
#
_cell.length_a   1.000
_cell.length_b   1.000
_cell.length_c   1.000
_cell.angle_alpha   90.00
_cell.angle_beta   90.00
_cell.angle_gamma   90.00
#
_symmetry.space_group_name_H-M   'P 1'
#
loop_
_entity.id
_entity.type
_entity.pdbx_description
1 polymer ?
#
loop_
_entity_poly.entity_id
_entity_poly.type
_entity_poly.pdbx_seq_one_letter_code
_entity_poly.pdbx_strand_id
1 'polypeptide(L)'
;MATQAACYDREFFNKYGFFDERLKYIEDLPMCVRMFKQNIPFEYINENAVCHRNDSGISSSKDMFDVKRIAYYQELYTYFTQCLQPVSSRVGRVYVAMRIKICKFRIDYAEALKEKKGKKHQIMLVLRNIVPLCYYMVTNLGGALAHMLHR
;
A
#
# COMPACT_ATOMS: atom_id res chain seq x y z
N MET A 1 -4.20 3.08 -10.75
CA MET A 1 -5.49 3.76 -10.52
C MET A 1 -5.38 4.47 -9.19
N ALA A 2 -5.43 5.80 -9.18
CA ALA A 2 -5.79 6.54 -7.99
C ALA A 2 -7.31 6.70 -8.06
N THR A 3 -8.03 5.95 -7.25
CA THR A 3 -9.49 6.02 -7.12
C THR A 3 -9.84 7.27 -6.32
N GLN A 4 -9.80 8.43 -6.98
CA GLN A 4 -10.11 9.71 -6.32
C GLN A 4 -11.59 9.79 -5.92
N ALA A 5 -12.46 9.02 -6.59
CA ALA A 5 -13.83 8.73 -6.19
C ALA A 5 -14.29 7.40 -6.83
N ALA A 6 -15.14 6.64 -6.14
CA ALA A 6 -15.80 5.46 -6.68
C ALA A 6 -17.28 5.50 -6.29
N CYS A 7 -18.14 5.11 -7.24
CA CYS A 7 -19.59 5.01 -7.03
C CYS A 7 -19.99 3.53 -7.09
N TYR A 8 -20.88 3.12 -6.19
CA TYR A 8 -21.38 1.76 -6.10
C TYR A 8 -22.90 1.81 -5.96
N ASP A 9 -23.60 0.96 -6.72
CA ASP A 9 -25.02 0.75 -6.51
C ASP A 9 -25.28 0.06 -5.17
N ARG A 10 -26.46 0.28 -4.58
CA ARG A 10 -26.85 -0.42 -3.35
C ARG A 10 -26.80 -1.95 -3.52
N GLU A 11 -27.24 -2.43 -4.68
CA GLU A 11 -27.22 -3.85 -5.09
C GLU A 11 -25.82 -4.46 -4.98
N PHE A 12 -24.76 -3.67 -5.27
CA PHE A 12 -23.38 -4.12 -5.14
C PHE A 12 -23.07 -4.55 -3.70
N PHE A 13 -23.39 -3.71 -2.72
CA PHE A 13 -23.12 -4.03 -1.31
C PHE A 13 -23.99 -5.16 -0.78
N ASN A 14 -25.24 -5.26 -1.24
CA ASN A 14 -26.12 -6.38 -0.90
C ASN A 14 -25.55 -7.71 -1.39
N LYS A 15 -24.95 -7.73 -2.58
CA LYS A 15 -24.43 -8.96 -3.21
C LYS A 15 -23.02 -9.32 -2.76
N TYR A 16 -22.14 -8.33 -2.62
CA TYR A 16 -20.70 -8.53 -2.45
C TYR A 16 -20.18 -8.12 -1.06
N GLY A 17 -21.04 -7.55 -0.22
CA GLY A 17 -20.73 -7.11 1.13
C GLY A 17 -20.04 -5.74 1.18
N PHE A 18 -19.99 -5.20 2.39
CA PHE A 18 -19.36 -3.90 2.68
C PHE A 18 -17.82 -3.97 2.69
N PHE A 19 -17.21 -2.81 2.90
CA PHE A 19 -15.77 -2.65 3.08
C PHE A 19 -15.26 -3.42 4.30
N ASP A 20 -13.98 -3.81 4.25
CA ASP A 20 -13.34 -4.52 5.35
C ASP A 20 -12.89 -3.52 6.43
N GLU A 21 -13.67 -3.39 7.50
CA GLU A 21 -13.42 -2.42 8.58
C GLU A 21 -12.13 -2.67 9.37
N ARG A 22 -11.44 -3.79 9.12
CA ARG A 22 -10.11 -4.06 9.68
C ARG A 22 -9.02 -3.19 9.06
N LEU A 23 -9.29 -2.57 7.90
CA LEU A 23 -8.33 -1.80 7.10
C LEU A 23 -8.89 -0.38 6.84
N LYS A 24 -8.76 0.51 7.82
CA LYS A 24 -9.43 1.83 7.84
C LYS A 24 -8.77 2.91 6.98
N TYR A 25 -7.51 2.73 6.61
CA TYR A 25 -6.74 3.71 5.84
C TYR A 25 -6.58 3.30 4.36
N ILE A 26 -6.94 2.06 4.01
CA ILE A 26 -6.70 1.45 2.71
C ILE A 26 -7.85 0.49 2.32
N GLU A 27 -9.08 0.79 2.73
CA GLU A 27 -10.28 -0.06 2.53
C GLU A 27 -10.59 -0.31 1.04
N ASP A 28 -10.14 0.59 0.17
CA ASP A 28 -10.26 0.52 -1.29
C ASP A 28 -9.46 -0.65 -1.88
N LEU A 29 -8.26 -0.95 -1.34
CA LEU A 29 -7.40 -2.01 -1.87
C LEU A 29 -8.02 -3.41 -1.73
N PRO A 30 -8.51 -3.85 -0.55
CA PRO A 30 -9.24 -5.11 -0.41
C PRO A 30 -10.49 -5.19 -1.29
N MET A 31 -11.21 -4.07 -1.44
CA MET A 31 -12.38 -4.01 -2.32
C MET A 31 -11.99 -4.27 -3.77
N CYS A 32 -10.91 -3.64 -4.25
CA CYS A 32 -10.38 -3.90 -5.59
C CYS A 32 -10.01 -5.39 -5.79
N VAL A 33 -9.30 -6.00 -4.82
CA VAL A 33 -8.97 -7.43 -4.89
C VAL A 33 -10.24 -8.29 -4.96
N ARG A 34 -11.29 -7.96 -4.20
CA ARG A 34 -12.58 -8.65 -4.24
C ARG A 34 -13.24 -8.55 -5.62
N MET A 35 -13.30 -7.35 -6.18
CA MET A 35 -13.84 -7.10 -7.51
C MET A 35 -13.11 -7.92 -8.58
N PHE A 36 -11.78 -7.97 -8.55
CA PHE A 36 -11.00 -8.80 -9.46
C PHE A 36 -11.23 -10.31 -9.25
N LYS A 37 -11.35 -10.78 -7.99
CA LYS A 37 -11.59 -12.20 -7.72
C LYS A 37 -12.97 -12.66 -8.19
N GLN A 38 -13.95 -11.77 -8.17
CA GLN A 38 -15.33 -12.06 -8.53
C GLN A 38 -15.68 -11.64 -9.97
N ASN A 39 -14.69 -11.19 -10.75
CA ASN A 39 -14.85 -10.68 -12.11
C ASN A 39 -15.97 -9.62 -12.20
N ILE A 40 -16.04 -8.73 -11.21
CA ILE A 40 -17.03 -7.66 -11.20
C ILE A 40 -16.61 -6.62 -12.26
N PRO A 41 -17.48 -6.31 -13.23
CA PRO A 41 -17.19 -5.27 -14.20
C PRO A 41 -17.16 -3.91 -13.51
N PHE A 42 -16.26 -3.04 -13.96
CA PHE A 42 -16.20 -1.65 -13.54
C PHE A 42 -15.84 -0.79 -14.74
N GLU A 43 -16.35 0.44 -14.74
CA GLU A 43 -16.09 1.42 -15.77
C GLU A 43 -15.33 2.60 -15.16
N TYR A 44 -14.55 3.30 -15.98
CA TYR A 44 -13.84 4.50 -15.60
C TYR A 44 -14.44 5.70 -16.33
N ILE A 45 -14.88 6.69 -15.57
CA ILE A 45 -15.41 7.95 -16.10
C ILE A 45 -14.28 8.97 -16.05
N ASN A 46 -13.84 9.45 -17.20
CA ASN A 46 -12.74 10.42 -17.32
C ASN A 46 -13.26 11.87 -17.34
N GLU A 47 -13.98 12.25 -16.27
CA GLU A 47 -14.54 13.59 -16.14
C GLU A 47 -13.98 14.30 -14.91
N ASN A 48 -13.91 15.62 -14.96
CA ASN A 48 -13.52 16.46 -13.81
C ASN A 48 -14.67 16.53 -12.80
N ALA A 49 -14.89 15.43 -12.07
CA ALA A 49 -16.01 15.31 -11.13
C ALA A 49 -15.65 15.76 -9.70
N VAL A 50 -14.38 15.66 -9.29
CA VAL A 50 -13.94 15.93 -7.91
C VAL A 50 -12.63 16.69 -7.90
N CYS A 51 -12.60 17.84 -7.21
CA CYS A 51 -11.36 18.54 -6.90
C CYS A 51 -10.77 17.98 -5.60
N HIS A 52 -9.83 17.05 -5.70
CA HIS A 52 -9.14 16.48 -4.55
C HIS A 52 -7.88 17.30 -4.22
N ARG A 53 -7.58 17.49 -2.93
CA ARG A 53 -6.31 18.13 -2.52
C ARG A 53 -5.15 17.20 -2.89
N ASN A 54 -4.20 17.70 -3.68
CA ASN A 54 -2.97 16.96 -3.93
C ASN A 54 -2.15 16.88 -2.64
N ASP A 55 -1.47 15.75 -2.45
CA ASP A 55 -0.56 15.48 -1.32
C ASP A 55 -1.18 15.49 0.10
N SER A 56 -2.50 15.34 0.22
CA SER A 56 -3.16 15.14 1.51
C SER A 56 -3.40 13.66 1.79
N GLY A 57 -3.19 13.23 3.04
CA GLY A 57 -3.52 11.88 3.49
C GLY A 57 -2.35 11.17 4.18
N ILE A 58 -2.65 10.12 4.94
CA ILE A 58 -1.63 9.35 5.68
C ILE A 58 -0.65 8.62 4.73
N SER A 59 -1.02 8.41 3.48
CA SER A 59 -0.18 7.83 2.43
C SER A 59 0.84 8.83 1.84
N SER A 60 0.56 10.14 1.88
CA SER A 60 1.29 11.19 1.15
C SER A 60 2.53 11.77 1.86
N SER A 61 2.81 11.35 3.10
CA SER A 61 3.99 11.86 3.83
C SER A 61 5.31 11.45 3.15
N LYS A 62 6.24 12.42 3.05
CA LYS A 62 7.63 12.24 2.57
C LYS A 62 8.49 11.43 3.54
N ASP A 63 8.09 11.35 4.82
CA ASP A 63 8.81 10.59 5.82
C ASP A 63 8.51 9.10 5.69
N MET A 64 9.57 8.34 5.37
CA MET A 64 9.47 6.90 5.11
C MET A 64 9.21 6.08 6.38
N PHE A 65 9.57 6.61 7.56
CA PHE A 65 9.52 5.93 8.85
C PHE A 65 8.88 6.81 9.93
N ASP A 66 7.67 7.29 9.68
CA ASP A 66 6.95 8.13 10.64
C ASP A 66 6.25 7.26 11.70
N VAL A 67 6.53 7.55 12.98
CA VAL A 67 5.91 6.89 14.13
C VAL A 67 4.38 7.03 14.11
N LYS A 68 3.85 8.15 13.58
CA LYS A 68 2.40 8.38 13.47
C LYS A 68 1.73 7.46 12.45
N ARG A 69 2.51 6.84 11.55
CA ARG A 69 2.01 6.00 10.45
C ARG A 69 2.10 4.51 10.73
N ILE A 70 2.49 4.10 11.95
CA ILE A 70 2.61 2.68 12.31
C ILE A 70 1.31 1.90 11.99
N ALA A 71 0.15 2.45 12.35
CA ALA A 71 -1.13 1.81 12.06
C ALA A 71 -1.37 1.62 10.55
N TYR A 72 -1.08 2.65 9.74
CA TYR A 72 -1.14 2.54 8.27
C TYR A 72 -0.18 1.48 7.72
N TYR A 73 1.04 1.38 8.24
CA TYR A 73 1.99 0.34 7.83
C TYR A 73 1.53 -1.07 8.21
N GLN A 74 0.90 -1.23 9.39
CA GLN A 74 0.30 -2.48 9.83
C GLN A 74 -0.86 -2.90 8.94
N GLU A 75 -1.69 -1.96 8.50
CA GLU A 75 -2.75 -2.25 7.54
C GLU A 75 -2.19 -2.66 6.18
N LEU A 76 -1.18 -1.96 5.65
CA LEU A 76 -0.50 -2.38 4.42
C LEU A 76 0.08 -3.80 4.55
N TYR A 77 0.72 -4.10 5.68
CA TYR A 77 1.24 -5.45 5.95
C TYR A 77 0.11 -6.49 5.94
N THR A 78 -1.02 -6.17 6.58
CA THR A 78 -2.22 -7.02 6.61
C THR A 78 -2.80 -7.22 5.21
N TYR A 79 -2.92 -6.16 4.42
CA TYR A 79 -3.36 -6.23 3.03
C TYR A 79 -2.46 -7.15 2.19
N PHE A 80 -1.14 -6.96 2.24
CA PHE A 80 -0.23 -7.80 1.45
C PHE A 80 -0.25 -9.26 1.90
N THR A 81 -0.35 -9.53 3.20
CA THR A 81 -0.32 -10.89 3.75
C THR A 81 -1.65 -11.63 3.64
N GLN A 82 -2.78 -10.96 3.85
CA GLN A 82 -4.11 -11.59 3.92
C GLN A 82 -4.92 -11.43 2.63
N CYS A 83 -4.80 -10.28 1.94
CA CYS A 83 -5.58 -10.01 0.74
C CYS A 83 -4.82 -10.38 -0.54
N LEU A 84 -3.56 -9.95 -0.66
CA LEU A 84 -2.80 -10.06 -1.91
C LEU A 84 -2.00 -11.36 -2.02
N GLN A 85 -1.42 -11.87 -0.92
CA GLN A 85 -0.67 -13.13 -0.90
C GLN A 85 -1.45 -14.32 -1.49
N PRO A 86 -2.76 -14.52 -1.18
CA PRO A 86 -3.54 -15.62 -1.76
C PRO A 86 -3.67 -15.55 -3.29
N VAL A 87 -3.54 -14.36 -3.88
CA VAL A 87 -3.61 -14.14 -5.34
C VAL A 87 -2.25 -13.75 -5.93
N SER A 88 -1.16 -13.99 -5.20
CA SER A 88 0.19 -13.58 -5.58
C SER A 88 0.69 -14.22 -6.88
N SER A 89 0.12 -15.34 -7.33
CA SER A 89 0.41 -15.92 -8.64
C SER A 89 -0.04 -15.02 -9.80
N ARG A 90 -1.08 -14.21 -9.62
CA ARG A 90 -1.61 -13.30 -10.64
C ARG A 90 -0.89 -11.95 -10.67
N VAL A 91 -0.38 -11.52 -9.52
CA VAL A 91 0.25 -10.19 -9.34
C VAL A 91 1.78 -10.27 -9.39
N GLY A 92 2.37 -11.42 -9.05
CA GLY A 92 3.80 -11.66 -8.98
C GLY A 92 4.26 -12.02 -7.56
N ARG A 93 4.62 -13.28 -7.35
CA ARG A 93 5.00 -13.81 -6.02
C ARG A 93 6.17 -13.06 -5.38
N VAL A 94 7.18 -12.73 -6.18
CA VAL A 94 8.36 -11.99 -5.72
C VAL A 94 7.97 -10.58 -5.27
N TYR A 95 7.14 -9.89 -6.06
CA TYR A 95 6.65 -8.56 -5.72
C TYR A 95 5.91 -8.56 -4.37
N VAL A 96 4.95 -9.47 -4.20
CA VAL A 96 4.19 -9.56 -2.94
C VAL A 96 5.12 -9.90 -1.77
N ALA A 97 5.99 -10.89 -1.91
CA ALA A 97 6.93 -11.28 -0.87
C ALA A 97 7.86 -10.12 -0.45
N MET A 98 8.37 -9.35 -1.41
CA MET A 98 9.21 -8.19 -1.11
C MET A 98 8.41 -7.08 -0.44
N ARG A 99 7.19 -6.78 -0.89
CA ARG A 99 6.31 -5.78 -0.27
C ARG A 99 5.97 -6.12 1.18
N ILE A 100 5.70 -7.38 1.49
CA ILE A 100 5.48 -7.85 2.88
C ILE A 100 6.71 -7.53 3.75
N LYS A 101 7.91 -7.89 3.28
CA LYS A 101 9.16 -7.62 4.02
C LYS A 101 9.41 -6.12 4.22
N ILE A 102 9.14 -5.30 3.20
CA ILE A 102 9.27 -3.84 3.30
C ILE A 102 8.29 -3.26 4.31
N CYS A 103 7.03 -3.70 4.30
CA CYS A 103 6.03 -3.23 5.27
C CYS A 103 6.43 -3.63 6.69
N LYS A 104 6.88 -4.87 6.91
CA LYS A 104 7.40 -5.33 8.21
C LYS A 104 8.58 -4.48 8.68
N PHE A 105 9.54 -4.22 7.79
CA PHE A 105 10.68 -3.36 8.09
C PHE A 105 10.26 -1.94 8.48
N ARG A 106 9.29 -1.33 7.78
CA ARG A 106 8.77 0.00 8.13
C ARG A 106 8.14 0.03 9.53
N ILE A 107 7.37 -1.00 9.88
CA ILE A 107 6.78 -1.15 11.21
C ILE A 107 7.90 -1.24 12.25
N ASP A 108 8.82 -2.19 12.09
CA ASP A 108 9.89 -2.46 13.05
C ASP A 108 10.79 -1.24 13.25
N TYR A 109 11.09 -0.51 12.18
CA TYR A 109 11.90 0.69 12.24
C TYR A 109 11.16 1.85 12.92
N ALA A 110 9.89 2.08 12.58
CA ALA A 110 9.07 3.12 13.22
C ALA A 110 8.82 2.82 14.71
N GLU A 111 8.63 1.56 15.08
CA GLU A 111 8.55 1.13 16.49
C GLU A 111 9.89 1.35 17.22
N ALA A 112 11.02 1.02 16.58
CA ALA A 112 12.34 1.31 17.15
C ALA A 112 12.57 2.82 17.39
N LEU A 113 12.06 3.68 16.50
CA LEU A 113 12.07 5.13 16.70
C LEU A 113 11.18 5.55 17.87
N LYS A 114 9.96 5.01 17.95
CA LYS A 114 9.00 5.26 19.03
C LYS A 114 9.56 4.91 20.40
N GLU A 115 10.23 3.76 20.49
CA GLU A 115 10.87 3.24 21.71
C GLU A 115 12.23 3.87 22.00
N LYS A 116 12.68 4.84 21.17
CA LYS A 116 13.99 5.50 21.27
C LYS A 116 15.17 4.52 21.30
N LYS A 117 15.05 3.40 20.57
CA LYS A 117 16.15 2.44 20.42
C LYS A 117 17.35 3.11 19.75
N GLY A 118 18.55 2.79 20.22
CA GLY A 118 19.79 3.40 19.74
C GLY A 118 20.10 3.11 18.27
N LYS A 119 20.94 3.95 17.65
CA LYS A 119 21.34 3.86 16.22
C LYS A 119 21.86 2.49 15.80
N LYS A 120 22.55 1.76 16.70
CA LYS A 120 23.03 0.39 16.43
C LYS A 120 21.88 -0.56 16.06
N HIS A 121 20.74 -0.44 16.75
CA HIS A 121 19.55 -1.26 16.46
C HIS A 121 18.96 -0.93 15.09
N GLN A 122 18.86 0.36 14.77
CA GLN A 122 18.36 0.84 13.48
C GLN A 122 19.23 0.36 12.30
N ILE A 123 20.57 0.43 12.45
CA ILE A 123 21.51 -0.10 11.45
C ILE A 123 21.33 -1.60 11.27
N MET A 124 21.19 -2.35 12.36
CA MET A 124 20.94 -3.79 12.30
C MET A 124 19.64 -4.12 11.56
N LEU A 125 18.56 -3.35 11.77
CA LEU A 125 17.31 -3.51 11.05
C LEU A 125 17.49 -3.28 9.54
N VAL A 126 18.25 -2.26 9.14
CA VAL A 126 18.57 -1.98 7.73
C VAL A 126 19.35 -3.13 7.11
N LEU A 127 20.42 -3.59 7.77
CA LEU A 127 21.26 -4.69 7.26
C LEU A 127 20.46 -5.98 7.08
N ARG A 128 19.60 -6.32 8.04
CA ARG A 128 18.71 -7.50 7.95
C ARG A 128 17.72 -7.42 6.79
N ASN A 129 17.38 -6.21 6.34
CA ASN A 129 16.41 -5.96 5.29
C ASN A 129 17.04 -5.40 4.01
N ILE A 130 18.35 -5.58 3.80
CA ILE A 130 19.04 -4.99 2.65
C ILE A 130 18.47 -5.47 1.31
N VAL A 131 18.13 -6.76 1.20
CA VAL A 131 17.57 -7.34 -0.03
C VAL A 131 16.23 -6.69 -0.41
N PRO A 132 15.19 -6.68 0.47
CA PRO A 132 13.93 -6.02 0.14
C PRO A 132 14.08 -4.51 -0.08
N LEU A 133 15.05 -3.85 0.59
CA LEU A 133 15.34 -2.43 0.36
C LEU A 133 15.95 -2.18 -1.03
N CYS A 134 16.94 -2.97 -1.44
CA CYS A 134 17.51 -2.89 -2.78
C CYS A 134 16.45 -3.15 -3.86
N TYR A 135 15.61 -4.17 -3.66
CA TYR A 135 14.47 -4.42 -4.55
C TYR A 135 13.53 -3.21 -4.65
N TYR A 136 13.19 -2.58 -3.51
CA TYR A 136 12.34 -1.39 -3.49
C TYR A 136 12.97 -0.22 -4.24
N MET A 137 14.27 0.02 -4.06
CA MET A 137 14.98 1.09 -4.75
C MET A 137 14.92 0.89 -6.26
N VAL A 138 15.30 -0.29 -6.76
CA VAL A 138 15.30 -0.60 -8.21
C VAL A 138 13.90 -0.47 -8.81
N THR A 139 12.88 -1.00 -8.13
CA THR A 139 11.51 -0.99 -8.66
C THR A 139 10.84 0.38 -8.64
N ASN A 140 11.22 1.29 -7.74
CA ASN A 140 10.68 2.66 -7.73
C ASN A 140 11.55 3.66 -8.50
N LEU A 141 12.84 3.37 -8.73
CA LEU A 141 13.72 4.19 -9.57
C LEU A 141 13.19 4.30 -11.01
N GLY A 142 12.64 3.21 -11.55
CA GLY A 142 12.03 3.21 -12.89
C GLY A 142 10.86 4.18 -13.04
N GLY A 143 10.03 4.32 -12.00
CA GLY A 143 8.92 5.29 -11.98
C GLY A 143 9.40 6.74 -11.88
N ALA A 144 10.47 6.99 -11.13
CA ALA A 144 11.08 8.31 -11.03
C ALA A 144 11.76 8.74 -12.35
N LEU A 145 12.45 7.81 -13.02
CA LEU A 145 13.06 8.04 -14.34
C LEU A 145 12.02 8.28 -15.43
N ALA A 146 10.92 7.49 -15.44
CA ALA A 146 9.82 7.70 -16.37
C ALA A 146 9.15 9.07 -16.18
N HIS A 147 9.01 9.55 -14.94
CA HIS A 147 8.50 10.90 -14.66
C HIS A 147 9.44 12.03 -15.10
N MET A 148 10.75 11.78 -15.16
CA MET A 148 11.74 12.75 -15.65
C MET A 148 11.86 12.77 -17.18
N LEU A 149 11.62 11.64 -17.85
CA LEU A 149 11.70 11.52 -19.31
C LEU A 149 10.42 11.98 -20.04
N HIS A 150 9.29 12.09 -19.34
CA HIS A 150 8.01 12.56 -19.87
C HIS A 150 7.61 13.96 -19.37
N ARG A 151 8.60 14.82 -19.07
CA ARG A 151 8.42 16.25 -18.84
C ARG A 151 9.05 17.07 -19.95
#